data_AF-A0A8T4SAQ4-F1
#
_entry.id   AF-A0A8T4SAQ4-F1
#
_cell.length_a   1.000
_cell.length_b   1.000
_cell.length_c   1.000
_cell.angle_alpha   90.00
_cell.angle_beta   90.00
_cell.angle_gamma   90.00
#
_symmetry.space_group_name_H-M   'P 1'
#
loop_
_entity.id
_entity.type
_entity.pdbx_description
1 polymer ?
#
loop_
_entity_poly.entity_id
_entity_poly.type
_entity_poly.pdbx_seq_one_letter_code
_entity_poly.pdbx_strand_id
1 'polypeptide(L)'
;MPFISVPDNYQFSSMLERALFDPGYKITERFLKEAALYLKERGRLIIGWGDSENNDFGNQDKLKYLAEQYHFSIKLLVQEQSTEQNPVIFQLYELKRILEECRIFRRE
;
A
#
# COMPACT_ATOMS: atom_id res chain seq x y z
N MET A 1 -15.37 13.09 5.74
CA MET A 1 -14.28 12.55 4.89
C MET A 1 -13.20 13.61 4.80
N PRO A 2 -11.90 13.27 4.91
CA PRO A 2 -10.85 14.20 4.54
C PRO A 2 -11.01 14.58 3.06
N PHE A 3 -10.80 15.85 2.71
CA PHE A 3 -10.68 16.25 1.32
C PHE A 3 -9.37 15.66 0.77
N ILE A 4 -9.48 14.74 -0.18
CA ILE A 4 -8.32 14.14 -0.84
C ILE A 4 -8.18 14.84 -2.18
N SER A 5 -7.16 15.69 -2.28
CA SER A 5 -6.73 16.24 -3.57
C SER A 5 -5.30 15.80 -3.84
N VAL A 6 -5.01 15.45 -5.08
CA VAL A 6 -3.65 15.40 -5.58
C VAL A 6 -3.14 16.83 -5.85
N PRO A 7 -1.82 17.07 -5.83
CA PRO A 7 -1.27 18.35 -6.27
C PRO A 7 -1.72 18.70 -7.70
N ASP A 8 -1.81 19.99 -8.04
CA ASP A 8 -2.28 20.45 -9.35
C ASP A 8 -1.44 19.94 -10.53
N ASN A 9 -0.17 19.60 -10.27
CA ASN A 9 0.77 19.06 -11.25
C ASN A 9 0.84 17.52 -11.26
N TYR A 10 -0.05 16.82 -10.55
CA TYR A 10 -0.10 15.37 -10.56
C TYR A 10 -0.54 14.85 -11.92
N GLN A 11 0.26 13.95 -12.50
CA GLN A 11 -0.07 13.28 -13.75
C GLN A 11 -0.71 11.94 -13.43
N PHE A 12 -2.00 11.80 -13.74
CA PHE A 12 -2.71 10.53 -13.64
C PHE A 12 -2.20 9.57 -14.72
N SER A 13 -2.01 8.30 -14.37
CA SER A 13 -1.68 7.23 -15.31
C SER A 13 -2.87 6.85 -16.18
N SER A 14 -4.11 7.07 -15.69
CA SER A 14 -5.32 6.78 -16.44
C SER A 14 -6.54 7.60 -15.98
N MET A 15 -7.62 7.54 -16.76
CA MET A 15 -8.93 8.08 -16.36
C MET A 15 -9.56 7.30 -15.21
N LEU A 16 -9.25 6.01 -15.07
CA LEU A 16 -9.80 5.18 -14.00
C LEU A 16 -9.11 5.46 -12.67
N GLU A 17 -7.78 5.69 -12.66
CA GLU A 17 -7.05 6.17 -11.49
C GLU A 17 -7.65 7.50 -10.98
N ARG A 18 -7.94 8.43 -11.90
CA ARG A 18 -8.58 9.70 -11.57
C ARG A 18 -9.97 9.54 -10.94
N ALA A 19 -10.67 8.46 -11.25
CA ALA A 19 -11.98 8.15 -10.69
C ALA A 19 -11.91 7.45 -9.32
N LEU A 20 -10.73 7.03 -8.87
CA LEU A 20 -10.56 6.43 -7.55
C LEU A 20 -10.71 7.47 -6.43
N PHE A 21 -11.04 6.98 -5.23
CA PHE A 21 -11.18 7.80 -4.04
C PHE A 21 -9.84 8.38 -3.53
N ASP A 22 -8.74 7.64 -3.69
CA ASP A 22 -7.39 8.04 -3.23
C ASP A 22 -6.41 8.16 -4.40
N PRO A 23 -6.61 9.11 -5.33
CA PRO A 23 -5.67 9.33 -6.41
C PRO A 23 -4.31 9.75 -5.84
N GLY A 24 -3.22 9.21 -6.39
CA GLY A 24 -1.87 9.44 -5.87
C GLY A 24 -1.56 8.78 -4.51
N TYR A 25 -2.48 7.98 -3.96
CA TYR A 25 -2.25 7.11 -2.81
C TYR A 25 -1.88 7.85 -1.51
N LYS A 26 -2.38 9.07 -1.30
CA LYS A 26 -2.07 9.89 -0.12
C LYS A 26 -2.67 9.34 1.17
N ILE A 27 -3.88 8.79 1.11
CA ILE A 27 -4.48 8.11 2.27
C ILE A 27 -3.70 6.85 2.56
N THR A 28 -3.35 6.08 1.53
CA THR A 28 -2.54 4.87 1.68
C THR A 28 -1.20 5.19 2.37
N GLU A 29 -0.51 6.22 1.90
CA GLU A 29 0.73 6.72 2.51
C GLU A 29 0.52 7.08 3.99
N ARG A 30 -0.48 7.91 4.27
CA ARG A 30 -0.79 8.34 5.63
C ARG A 30 -1.14 7.16 6.54
N PHE A 31 -1.92 6.20 6.04
CA PHE A 31 -2.28 5.00 6.76
C PHE A 31 -1.04 4.19 7.15
N LEU A 32 -0.12 3.95 6.21
CA LEU A 32 1.11 3.22 6.49
C LEU A 32 2.01 3.97 7.48
N LYS A 33 2.14 5.29 7.31
CA LYS A 33 2.90 6.15 8.23
C LYS A 33 2.37 6.07 9.66
N GLU A 34 1.05 6.18 9.84
CA GLU A 34 0.43 6.20 11.15
C GLU A 34 0.31 4.80 11.76
N ALA A 35 0.11 3.76 10.95
CA ALA A 35 -0.05 2.37 11.41
C ALA A 35 1.11 1.89 12.29
N ALA A 36 2.34 2.36 12.02
CA ALA A 36 3.51 2.05 12.83
C ALA A 36 3.39 2.47 14.30
N LEU A 37 2.55 3.46 14.62
CA LEU A 37 2.28 3.96 15.98
C LEU A 37 1.27 3.10 16.74
N TYR A 38 0.41 2.36 16.02
CA TYR A 38 -0.70 1.60 16.60
C TYR A 38 -0.47 0.09 16.62
N LEU A 39 0.53 -0.40 15.87
CA LEU A 39 0.89 -1.81 15.86
C LEU A 39 1.64 -2.19 17.14
N LYS A 40 1.20 -3.30 17.75
CA LYS A 40 1.99 -4.00 18.78
C LYS A 40 3.30 -4.52 18.19
N GLU A 41 4.25 -4.85 19.06
CA GLU A 41 5.43 -5.61 18.65
C GLU A 41 4.99 -6.90 17.92
N ARG A 42 5.55 -7.13 16.73
CA ARG A 42 5.16 -8.24 15.82
C ARG A 42 3.72 -8.20 15.30
N GLY A 43 3.03 -7.07 15.46
CA GLY A 43 1.75 -6.80 14.82
C GLY A 43 1.87 -6.84 13.29
N ARG A 44 0.75 -7.09 12.63
CA ARG A 44 0.63 -7.12 11.16
C ARG A 44 -0.49 -6.23 10.68
N LEU A 45 -0.33 -5.66 9.50
CA LEU A 45 -1.41 -5.03 8.74
C LEU A 45 -1.85 -5.98 7.65
N ILE A 46 -3.15 -5.96 7.38
CA ILE A 46 -3.75 -6.65 6.24
C ILE A 46 -4.35 -5.57 5.34
N ILE A 47 -3.88 -5.48 4.10
CA ILE A 47 -4.31 -4.48 3.13
C ILE A 47 -4.93 -5.19 1.94
N GLY A 48 -6.19 -4.86 1.65
CA GLY A 48 -6.81 -5.20 0.38
C GLY A 48 -6.37 -4.20 -0.69
N TRP A 49 -6.05 -4.71 -1.87
CA TRP A 49 -5.61 -3.89 -3.00
C TRP A 49 -6.35 -4.31 -4.26
N GLY A 50 -6.87 -3.35 -4.99
CA GLY A 50 -7.47 -3.56 -6.31
C GLY A 50 -6.44 -3.20 -7.38
N ASP A 51 -6.34 -4.07 -8.38
CA ASP A 51 -5.45 -3.91 -9.53
C ASP A 51 -6.18 -4.30 -10.81
N SER A 52 -5.56 -4.03 -11.95
CA SER A 52 -6.08 -4.37 -13.27
C SER A 52 -5.01 -5.05 -14.11
N GLU A 53 -5.42 -5.97 -14.99
CA GLU A 53 -4.48 -6.66 -15.89
C GLU A 53 -3.70 -5.68 -16.79
N ASN A 54 -4.34 -4.58 -17.19
CA ASN A 54 -3.75 -3.57 -18.06
C ASN A 54 -3.01 -2.46 -17.28
N ASN A 55 -2.94 -2.55 -15.95
CA ASN A 55 -2.34 -1.53 -15.08
C ASN A 55 -2.99 -0.14 -15.25
N ASP A 56 -4.27 -0.12 -15.63
CA ASP A 56 -5.09 1.09 -15.79
C ASP A 56 -5.54 1.63 -14.42
N PHE A 57 -5.60 0.81 -13.40
CA PHE A 57 -5.76 1.23 -12.01
C PHE A 57 -5.15 0.20 -11.06
N GLY A 58 -4.81 0.66 -9.86
CA GLY A 58 -3.92 -0.10 -8.99
C GLY A 58 -2.46 0.19 -9.36
N ASN A 59 -1.64 0.44 -8.36
CA ASN A 59 -0.21 0.66 -8.57
C ASN A 59 0.52 -0.12 -7.50
N GLN A 60 0.74 -1.40 -7.80
CA GLN A 60 1.37 -2.34 -6.88
C GLN A 60 2.78 -1.86 -6.48
N ASP A 61 3.52 -1.27 -7.43
CA ASP A 61 4.85 -0.75 -7.18
C ASP A 61 4.82 0.46 -6.24
N LYS A 62 3.79 1.31 -6.34
CA LYS A 62 3.57 2.40 -5.37
C LYS A 62 3.27 1.86 -3.98
N LEU A 63 2.44 0.82 -3.86
CA LEU A 63 2.19 0.17 -2.57
C LEU A 63 3.49 -0.40 -1.96
N LYS A 64 4.27 -1.15 -2.75
CA LYS A 64 5.56 -1.71 -2.32
C LYS A 64 6.54 -0.61 -1.90
N TYR A 65 6.65 0.45 -2.71
CA TYR A 65 7.47 1.62 -2.41
C TYR A 65 7.06 2.26 -1.09
N LEU A 66 5.76 2.55 -0.89
CA LEU A 66 5.29 3.12 0.37
C LEU A 66 5.54 2.20 1.56
N ALA A 67 5.32 0.89 1.41
CA ALA A 67 5.62 -0.08 2.46
C ALA A 67 7.10 -0.01 2.86
N GLU A 68 8.02 0.01 1.90
CA GLU A 68 9.45 0.16 2.14
C GLU A 68 9.79 1.49 2.83
N GLN A 69 9.27 2.62 2.33
CA GLN A 69 9.50 3.95 2.94
C GLN A 69 9.09 3.98 4.42
N TYR A 70 8.00 3.30 4.78
CA TYR A 70 7.51 3.23 6.16
C TYR A 70 7.96 1.96 6.91
N HIS A 71 9.02 1.30 6.43
CA HIS A 71 9.73 0.20 7.11
C HIS A 71 8.85 -1.03 7.36
N PHE A 72 8.05 -1.38 6.35
CA PHE A 72 7.26 -2.61 6.31
C PHE A 72 7.84 -3.57 5.27
N SER A 73 8.00 -4.82 5.69
CA SER A 73 8.03 -5.95 4.75
C SER A 73 6.61 -6.19 4.24
N ILE A 74 6.46 -6.54 2.96
CA ILE A 74 5.17 -6.78 2.32
C ILE A 74 5.15 -8.16 1.65
N LYS A 75 4.05 -8.89 1.82
CA LYS A 75 3.85 -10.24 1.26
C LYS A 75 2.43 -10.36 0.71
N LEU A 76 2.28 -10.81 -0.53
CA LEU A 76 0.99 -11.21 -1.09
C LEU A 76 0.51 -12.50 -0.40
N LEU A 77 -0.71 -12.50 0.12
CA LEU A 77 -1.35 -13.65 0.76
C LEU A 77 -2.28 -14.39 -0.20
N VAL A 78 -3.11 -13.65 -0.91
CA VAL A 78 -4.08 -14.19 -1.88
C VAL A 78 -4.32 -13.18 -2.98
N GLN A 79 -4.62 -13.69 -4.17
CA GLN A 79 -5.08 -12.93 -5.31
C GLN A 79 -6.23 -13.67 -5.96
N GLU A 80 -7.29 -12.93 -6.30
CA GLU A 80 -8.44 -13.42 -7.05
C GLU A 80 -8.74 -12.46 -8.18
N GLN A 81 -9.26 -12.99 -9.28
CA GLN A 81 -9.71 -12.17 -10.40
C GLN A 81 -11.21 -12.28 -10.55
N SER A 82 -11.85 -11.14 -10.73
CA SER A 82 -13.29 -11.06 -10.92
C SER A 82 -13.70 -11.46 -12.34
N THR A 83 -14.99 -11.79 -12.53
CA THR A 83 -15.51 -12.36 -13.79
C THR A 83 -16.37 -11.39 -14.59
N GLU A 84 -16.37 -10.09 -14.26
CA GLU A 84 -17.12 -9.09 -15.01
C GLU A 84 -16.43 -8.71 -16.33
N GLN A 85 -17.12 -7.91 -17.14
CA GLN A 85 -16.67 -7.48 -18.47
C GLN A 85 -15.32 -6.75 -18.44
N ASN A 86 -14.99 -6.06 -17.34
CA ASN A 86 -13.68 -5.47 -17.08
C ASN A 86 -13.12 -6.07 -15.78
N PRO A 87 -12.32 -7.15 -15.86
CA PRO A 87 -11.86 -7.86 -14.67
C PRO A 87 -11.02 -6.98 -13.75
N VAL A 88 -11.28 -7.12 -12.46
CA VAL A 88 -10.50 -6.55 -11.36
C VAL A 88 -9.72 -7.66 -10.70
N ILE A 89 -8.42 -7.41 -10.47
CA ILE A 89 -7.58 -8.28 -9.68
C ILE A 89 -7.65 -7.80 -8.23
N PHE A 90 -8.23 -8.60 -7.36
CA PHE A 90 -8.26 -8.36 -5.93
C PHE A 90 -7.10 -9.06 -5.25
N GLN A 91 -6.31 -8.32 -4.48
CA GLN A 91 -5.14 -8.81 -3.78
C GLN A 91 -5.26 -8.54 -2.28
N LEU A 92 -4.70 -9.44 -1.47
CA LEU A 92 -4.56 -9.24 -0.04
C LEU A 92 -3.08 -9.31 0.35
N TYR A 93 -2.57 -8.25 0.97
CA TYR A 93 -1.19 -8.18 1.43
C TYR A 93 -1.11 -8.25 2.95
N GLU A 94 -0.13 -9.01 3.45
CA GLU A 94 0.37 -8.89 4.82
C GLU A 94 1.54 -7.92 4.84
N LEU A 95 1.49 -6.91 5.70
CA LEU A 95 2.62 -6.04 6.00
C LEU A 95 3.07 -6.24 7.44
N LYS A 96 4.37 -6.40 7.65
CA LYS A 96 5.00 -6.55 8.96
C LYS A 96 6.12 -5.54 9.11
N ARG A 97 6.13 -4.83 10.24
CA ARG A 97 7.17 -3.85 10.54
C ARG A 97 8.53 -4.53 10.60
N ILE A 98 9.50 -3.96 9.90
CA ILE A 98 10.90 -4.34 10.01
C ILE A 98 11.42 -3.63 11.26
N LEU A 99 11.67 -4.42 12.31
CA LEU A 99 12.33 -3.91 13.51
C LEU A 99 13.84 -4.01 13.26
N GLU A 100 14.54 -2.88 13.28
CA GLU A 100 15.99 -2.91 13.33
C GLU A 100 16.41 -3.58 14.64
N GLU A 101 17.17 -4.67 14.55
CA GLU A 101 17.77 -5.27 15.72
C GLU A 101 18.77 -4.27 16.30
N CYS A 102 18.52 -3.78 17.52
CA CYS A 102 19.52 -3.08 18.31
C CYS A 102 20.73 -4.00 18.49
N ARG A 103 21.73 -3.88 17.61
CA ARG A 103 23.06 -4.45 17.80
C ARG A 103 23.76 -3.71 18.94
N ILE A 104 23.38 -4.02 20.17
CA ILE A 104 24.19 -3.69 21.33
C ILE A 104 25.43 -4.56 21.23
N PHE A 105 26.53 -3.98 20.76
CA PHE A 105 27.86 -4.57 20.83
C PHE A 105 28.15 -4.91 22.30
N ARG A 106 28.07 -6.20 22.65
CA ARG A 106 28.74 -6.71 23.85
C ARG A 106 30.22 -6.79 23.51
N ARG A 107 30.99 -5.81 23.99
CA ARG A 107 32.41 -5.99 24.29
C ARG A 107 32.49 -6.38 25.75
N GLU A 108 32.85 -7.63 26.02
CA GLU A 108 33.61 -8.04 27.19
C GLU A 108 34.68 -9.04 26.72
#